data_AF-A0A9J6FC42-F1
#
_entry.id   AF-A0A9J6FC42-F1
#
_cell.length_a   1.000
_cell.length_b   1.000
_cell.length_c   1.000
_cell.angle_alpha   90.00
_cell.angle_beta   90.00
_cell.angle_gamma   90.00
#
_symmetry.space_group_name_H-M   'P 1'
#
loop_
_entity.id
_entity.type
_entity.pdbx_description
1 polymer ?
#
loop_
_entity_poly.entity_id
_entity_poly.type
_entity_poly.pdbx_seq_one_letter_code
_entity_poly.pdbx_strand_id
1 'polypeptide(L)'
;MKRFTLNTRHMAASHSAGNIAELLGDMCDEWEIPDDCQKYIVTDNGRNIRAAVRRLPWTERPCFAHTLQLAINDAISCTPSIDRLSRRLGTLLATISTVHQHKGG
;
A
#
# COMPACT_ATOMS: atom_id res chain seq x y z
N MET A 1 12.57 9.32 -18.02
CA MET A 1 11.40 8.41 -18.06
C MET A 1 10.14 9.26 -18.10
N LYS A 2 9.24 9.05 -19.06
CA LYS A 2 7.95 9.75 -19.08
C LYS A 2 7.02 9.11 -18.04
N ARG A 3 6.21 9.91 -17.35
CA ARG A 3 5.21 9.43 -16.39
C ARG A 3 3.89 10.10 -16.66
N PHE A 4 2.81 9.33 -16.63
CA PHE A 4 1.45 9.80 -16.78
C PHE A 4 0.61 9.15 -15.69
N THR A 5 -0.27 9.92 -15.05
CA THR A 5 -1.27 9.38 -14.14
C THR A 5 -2.49 9.03 -14.96
N LEU A 6 -2.78 7.74 -15.09
CA LEU A 6 -3.94 7.26 -15.84
C LEU A 6 -5.20 7.28 -14.97
N ASN A 7 -5.08 6.98 -13.68
CA ASN A 7 -6.24 6.80 -12.83
C ASN A 7 -5.99 7.19 -11.38
N THR A 8 -6.98 7.87 -10.78
CA THR A 8 -7.14 8.09 -9.35
C THR A 8 -8.63 8.07 -9.06
N ARG A 9 -9.14 6.96 -8.52
CA ARG A 9 -10.57 6.75 -8.29
C ARG A 9 -10.88 6.41 -6.84
N HIS A 10 -12.02 6.88 -6.39
CA HIS A 10 -12.61 6.40 -5.15
C HIS A 10 -13.29 5.06 -5.38
N MET A 11 -12.93 4.04 -4.60
CA MET A 11 -13.55 2.72 -4.67
C MET A 11 -14.50 2.55 -3.47
N ALA A 12 -15.79 2.81 -3.73
CA ALA A 12 -16.85 2.71 -2.73
C ALA A 12 -17.21 1.25 -2.38
N ALA A 13 -17.03 0.34 -3.34
CA ALA A 13 -17.16 -1.09 -3.11
C ALA A 13 -16.05 -1.60 -2.17
N SER A 14 -16.23 -2.80 -1.61
CA SER A 14 -15.21 -3.42 -0.77
C SER A 14 -13.89 -3.58 -1.54
N HIS A 15 -12.77 -3.42 -0.84
CA HIS A 15 -11.43 -3.55 -1.43
C HIS A 15 -11.03 -5.01 -1.59
N SER A 16 -11.93 -5.82 -2.12
CA SER A 16 -11.69 -7.24 -2.39
C SER A 16 -10.74 -7.41 -3.57
N ALA A 17 -10.08 -8.57 -3.64
CA ALA A 17 -9.21 -8.89 -4.75
C ALA A 17 -9.95 -8.96 -6.11
N GLY A 18 -11.26 -9.18 -6.13
CA GLY A 18 -12.05 -9.22 -7.37
C GLY A 18 -12.27 -7.80 -7.89
N ASN A 19 -12.82 -6.95 -7.02
CA ASN A 19 -13.14 -5.56 -7.37
C ASN A 19 -11.90 -4.76 -7.78
N ILE A 20 -10.76 -5.01 -7.14
CA ILE A 20 -9.50 -4.36 -7.51
C ILE A 20 -9.03 -4.83 -8.90
N ALA A 21 -9.16 -6.12 -9.22
CA ALA A 21 -8.75 -6.65 -10.53
C ALA A 21 -9.65 -6.10 -11.65
N GLU A 22 -10.96 -6.02 -11.40
CA GLU A 22 -11.93 -5.39 -12.31
C GLU A 22 -11.59 -3.92 -12.55
N LEU A 23 -11.37 -3.13 -11.49
CA LEU A 23 -11.02 -1.71 -11.62
C LEU A 23 -9.71 -1.50 -12.40
N LEU A 24 -8.72 -2.38 -12.23
CA LEU A 24 -7.48 -2.35 -12.99
C LEU A 24 -7.69 -2.71 -14.48
N GLY A 25 -8.58 -3.66 -14.76
CA GLY A 25 -9.01 -4.01 -16.12
C GLY A 25 -9.74 -2.86 -16.81
N ASP A 26 -10.76 -2.31 -16.16
CA ASP A 26 -11.53 -1.16 -16.65
C ASP A 26 -10.64 0.05 -16.96
N MET A 27 -9.59 0.27 -16.15
CA MET A 27 -8.59 1.30 -16.43
C MET A 27 -7.82 1.02 -17.72
N CYS A 28 -7.42 -0.23 -17.99
CA CYS A 28 -6.77 -0.56 -19.26
C CYS A 28 -7.71 -0.33 -20.44
N ASP A 29 -8.98 -0.71 -20.31
CA ASP A 29 -9.98 -0.54 -21.36
C ASP A 29 -10.26 0.93 -21.67
N GLU A 30 -10.45 1.76 -20.64
CA GLU A 30 -10.71 3.20 -20.77
C GLU A 30 -9.55 3.96 -21.45
N TRP A 31 -8.31 3.54 -21.18
CA TRP A 31 -7.13 4.11 -21.78
C TRP A 31 -6.69 3.39 -23.06
N GLU A 32 -7.55 2.50 -23.57
CA GLU A 32 -7.33 1.71 -24.80
C GLU A 32 -5.97 1.00 -24.80
N ILE A 33 -5.54 0.49 -23.64
CA ILE A 33 -4.28 -0.24 -23.49
C ILE A 33 -4.48 -1.66 -24.02
N PRO A 34 -3.82 -2.06 -25.12
CA PRO A 34 -4.07 -3.36 -25.75
C PRO A 34 -3.77 -4.55 -24.84
N ASP A 35 -4.54 -5.62 -24.97
CA ASP A 35 -4.34 -6.85 -24.17
C ASP A 35 -3.00 -7.53 -24.41
N ASP A 36 -2.51 -7.49 -25.66
CA ASP A 36 -1.21 -8.06 -26.08
C ASP A 36 -0.01 -7.24 -25.56
N CYS A 37 -0.23 -6.02 -25.09
CA CYS A 37 0.79 -5.24 -24.41
C CYS A 37 1.15 -5.89 -23.07
N GLN A 38 2.42 -6.27 -22.91
CA GLN A 38 2.95 -6.80 -21.65
C GLN A 38 2.89 -5.73 -20.56
N LYS A 39 2.06 -5.98 -19.55
CA LYS A 39 1.89 -5.07 -18.40
C LYS A 39 2.76 -5.54 -17.24
N TYR A 40 3.46 -4.58 -16.63
CA TYR A 40 4.19 -4.75 -15.37
C TYR A 40 3.54 -3.85 -14.32
N ILE A 41 3.30 -4.39 -13.13
CA ILE A 41 2.69 -3.62 -12.05
C ILE A 41 3.57 -3.67 -10.80
N VAL A 42 3.72 -2.51 -10.17
CA VAL A 42 4.38 -2.36 -8.87
C VAL A 42 3.32 -2.05 -7.82
N THR A 43 3.20 -2.91 -6.81
CA THR A 43 2.18 -2.81 -5.76
C THR A 43 2.82 -2.86 -4.38
N ASP A 44 2.17 -2.30 -3.35
CA ASP A 44 2.54 -2.66 -1.98
C ASP A 44 2.22 -4.14 -1.69
N ASN A 45 2.66 -4.63 -0.53
CA ASN A 45 2.46 -6.04 -0.15
C ASN A 45 1.07 -6.30 0.48
N GLY A 46 0.10 -5.41 0.26
CA GLY A 46 -1.26 -5.53 0.73
C GLY A 46 -1.92 -6.80 0.19
N ARG A 47 -2.58 -7.55 1.09
CA ARG A 47 -3.12 -8.88 0.78
C ARG A 47 -4.06 -8.87 -0.43
N ASN A 48 -4.97 -7.90 -0.50
CA ASN A 48 -6.00 -7.88 -1.54
C ASN A 48 -5.47 -7.43 -2.89
N ILE A 49 -4.56 -6.45 -2.95
CA ILE A 49 -3.92 -6.02 -4.21
C ILE A 49 -3.02 -7.13 -4.77
N ARG A 50 -2.23 -7.82 -3.92
CA ARG A 50 -1.43 -9.00 -4.31
C ARG A 50 -2.33 -10.11 -4.89
N ALA A 51 -3.47 -10.37 -4.25
CA ALA A 51 -4.43 -11.35 -4.73
C ALA A 51 -5.16 -10.92 -6.01
N ALA A 52 -5.39 -9.62 -6.21
CA ALA A 52 -5.98 -9.06 -7.42
C ALA A 52 -5.04 -9.22 -8.62
N VAL A 53 -3.76 -8.83 -8.48
CA VAL A 53 -2.79 -8.91 -9.57
C VAL A 53 -2.58 -10.34 -10.05
N ARG A 54 -2.63 -11.35 -9.15
CA ARG A 54 -2.55 -12.77 -9.53
C ARG A 54 -3.71 -13.26 -10.40
N ARG A 55 -4.80 -12.51 -10.47
CA ARG A 55 -5.95 -12.80 -11.36
C ARG A 55 -5.79 -12.17 -12.75
N LEU A 56 -4.81 -11.29 -12.92
CA LEU A 56 -4.54 -10.58 -14.17
C LEU A 56 -3.34 -11.23 -14.87
N PRO A 57 -3.27 -11.20 -16.22
CA PRO A 57 -2.14 -11.72 -16.99
C PRO A 57 -0.91 -10.77 -16.95
N TRP A 58 -0.63 -10.17 -15.79
CA TRP A 58 0.36 -9.10 -15.63
C TRP A 58 1.57 -9.59 -14.83
N THR A 59 2.73 -8.99 -15.09
CA THR A 59 3.93 -9.29 -14.31
C THR A 59 4.00 -8.42 -13.07
N GLU A 60 3.91 -9.03 -11.90
CA GLU A 60 3.95 -8.34 -10.61
C GLU A 60 5.38 -8.10 -10.11
N ARG A 61 5.63 -6.92 -9.55
CA ARG A 61 6.82 -6.60 -8.73
C ARG A 61 6.38 -5.94 -7.42
N PRO A 62 6.90 -6.35 -6.26
CA PRO A 62 6.61 -5.64 -5.03
C PRO A 62 7.27 -4.25 -5.03
N CYS A 63 6.63 -3.28 -4.39
CA CYS A 63 7.18 -1.95 -4.18
C CYS A 63 8.43 -2.06 -3.30
N PHE A 64 9.56 -1.59 -3.83
CA PHE A 64 10.85 -1.62 -3.14
C PHE A 64 10.77 -0.88 -1.79
N ALA A 65 10.23 0.34 -1.79
CA ALA A 65 10.14 1.15 -0.58
C ALA A 65 9.30 0.47 0.52
N HIS A 66 8.15 -0.10 0.14
CA HIS A 66 7.30 -0.80 1.09
C HIS A 66 7.97 -2.09 1.61
N THR A 67 8.64 -2.84 0.73
CA THR A 67 9.37 -4.06 1.11
C THR A 67 10.53 -3.73 2.06
N LEU A 68 11.27 -2.65 1.81
CA LEU A 68 12.32 -2.18 2.69
C LEU A 68 11.76 -1.77 4.06
N GLN A 69 10.63 -1.05 4.09
CA GLN A 69 9.98 -0.68 5.34
C GLN A 69 9.57 -1.91 6.17
N LEU A 70 9.06 -2.96 5.52
CA LEU A 70 8.75 -4.22 6.20
C LEU A 70 10.00 -4.88 6.80
N ALA A 71 11.11 -4.91 6.07
CA ALA A 71 12.38 -5.45 6.58
C ALA A 71 12.90 -4.66 7.78
N ILE A 72 12.78 -3.33 7.76
CA ILE A 72 13.16 -2.46 8.90
C ILE A 72 12.26 -2.75 10.11
N ASN A 73 10.95 -2.84 9.90
CA ASN A 73 9.99 -3.14 10.99
C ASN A 73 10.25 -4.53 11.61
N ASP A 74 10.58 -5.51 10.78
CA ASP A 74 10.96 -6.85 11.22
C ASP A 74 12.24 -6.81 12.07
N ALA A 75 13.28 -6.12 11.59
CA ALA A 75 14.54 -5.95 12.33
C ALA A 75 14.34 -5.25 13.69
N ILE A 76 13.48 -4.23 13.75
CA ILE A 76 13.10 -3.57 15.01
C ILE A 76 12.42 -4.57 15.96
N SER A 77 11.46 -5.34 15.46
CA SER A 77 10.70 -6.32 16.24
C SER A 77 11.60 -7.46 16.77
N CYS A 78 12.60 -7.86 15.99
CA CYS A 78 13.62 -8.83 16.38
C CYS A 78 14.70 -8.25 17.32
N THR A 79 14.67 -6.95 17.60
CA THR A 79 15.62 -6.28 18.50
C THR A 79 14.89 -5.74 19.74
N PRO A 80 14.74 -6.52 20.83
CA PRO A 80 13.84 -6.20 21.94
C PRO A 80 14.08 -4.84 22.61
N SER A 81 15.34 -4.39 22.69
CA SER A 81 15.69 -3.09 23.26
C SER A 81 15.16 -1.92 22.41
N ILE A 82 15.25 -2.04 21.08
CA ILE A 82 14.77 -1.04 20.13
C ILE A 82 13.24 -1.09 20.06
N ASP A 83 12.62 -2.27 19.97
CA ASP A 83 11.14 -2.40 20.00
C ASP A 83 10.55 -1.75 21.24
N ARG A 84 11.11 -2.04 22.43
CA ARG A 84 10.66 -1.44 23.69
C ARG A 84 10.78 0.09 23.68
N LEU A 85 11.88 0.63 23.15
CA LEU A 85 12.09 2.07 23.07
C LEU A 85 11.10 2.73 22.10
N SER A 86 10.91 2.16 20.92
CA SER A 86 9.95 2.62 19.92
C SER A 86 8.52 2.65 20.47
N ARG A 87 8.09 1.62 21.20
CA ARG A 87 6.77 1.58 21.83
C ARG A 87 6.59 2.67 22.88
N ARG A 88 7.58 2.88 23.76
CA ARG A 88 7.51 3.92 24.80
C ARG A 88 7.43 5.32 24.20
N LEU A 89 8.20 5.58 23.14
CA LEU A 89 8.11 6.83 22.39
C LEU A 89 6.72 7.02 21.77
N GLY A 90 6.17 5.96 21.15
CA GLY A 90 4.81 5.99 20.61
C GLY A 90 3.75 6.31 21.67
N THR A 91 3.83 5.70 22.85
CA THR A 91 2.91 6.00 23.98
C THR A 91 3.05 7.44 24.45
N LEU A 92 4.28 7.93 24.63
CA LEU A 92 4.52 9.30 25.08
C LEU A 92 3.95 10.32 24.09
N LEU A 93 4.19 10.12 22.79
CA LEU A 93 3.65 10.99 21.74
C LEU A 93 2.12 10.99 21.75
N ALA A 94 1.49 9.82 21.86
CA ALA A 94 0.03 9.73 21.98
C ALA A 94 -0.50 10.50 23.19
N THR A 95 0.14 10.35 24.36
CA THR A 95 -0.24 11.10 25.58
C THR A 95 -0.09 12.60 25.39
N ILE A 96 1.02 13.07 24.81
CA ILE A 96 1.25 14.50 24.54
C ILE A 96 0.17 15.03 23.59
N SER A 97 -0.16 14.30 22.52
CA SER A 97 -1.22 14.67 21.58
C SER A 97 -2.59 14.78 22.26
N THR A 98 -2.95 13.84 23.14
CA THR A 98 -4.21 13.88 23.90
C THR A 98 -4.25 15.07 24.86
N VAL A 99 -3.17 15.33 25.60
CA VAL A 99 -3.09 16.48 26.52
C VAL A 99 -3.17 17.81 25.77
N HIS A 100 -2.58 17.90 24.58
CA HIS A 100 -2.67 19.09 23.75
C HIS A 100 -4.11 19.33 23.25
N GLN A 101 -4.84 18.29 22.84
CA GLN A 101 -6.23 18.43 22.40
C GLN A 101 -7.18 18.87 23.53
N HIS A 102 -6.89 18.50 24.79
CA HIS A 102 -7.69 18.91 25.95
C HIS A 102 -7.38 20.33 26.48
N LYS A 103 -6.28 20.96 26.07
CA LYS A 103 -5.92 22.33 26.48
C LYS A 103 -6.30 23.42 25.48
N GLY A 104 -6.87 23.05 24.33
CA GLY A 104 -7.27 23.96 23.25
C GLY A 104 -8.78 24.21 23.16
N GLY A 105 -9.56 23.89 24.21
CA GLY A 105 -10.99 24.18 24.32
C GLY A 105 -11.26 25.20 25.41
#